data_AF-A0ABD5SSX6-F1
#
_entry.id   AF-A0ABD5SSX6-F1
#
_cell.length_a   1.000
_cell.length_b   1.000
_cell.length_c   1.000
_cell.angle_alpha   90.00
_cell.angle_beta   90.00
_cell.angle_gamma   90.00
#
_symmetry.space_group_name_H-M   'P 1'
#
loop_
_entity.id
_entity.type
_entity.pdbx_description
1 polymer ?
#
loop_
_entity_poly.entity_id
_entity_poly.type
_entity_poly.pdbx_seq_one_letter_code
_entity_poly.pdbx_strand_id
1 'polypeptide(L)' 'APRAVVIADRSWAGEARAAGWELESAFERRVHRSLTRYVMVLERRSP' A
#
# COMPACT_ATOMS: atom_id res chain seq x y z
N ALA A 1 -6.45 -10.30 -9.99
CA ALA A 1 -4.98 -10.41 -9.81
C ALA A 1 -4.70 -10.79 -8.36
N PRO A 2 -3.76 -11.71 -8.07
CA PRO A 2 -3.41 -12.09 -6.70
C PRO A 2 -2.57 -11.04 -5.98
N ARG A 3 -2.03 -10.03 -6.70
CA ARG A 3 -1.20 -8.97 -6.15
C ARG A 3 -1.57 -7.61 -6.72
N ALA A 4 -1.30 -6.55 -5.96
CA ALA A 4 -1.51 -5.16 -6.36
C ALA A 4 -0.45 -4.24 -5.73
N VAL A 5 -0.24 -3.08 -6.34
CA VAL A 5 0.58 -2.00 -5.76
C VAL A 5 -0.28 -0.74 -5.65
N VAL A 6 -0.30 -0.13 -4.48
CA VAL A 6 -0.97 1.15 -4.22
C VAL A 6 0.08 2.21 -3.97
N ILE A 7 -0.02 3.34 -4.68
CA ILE A 7 0.80 4.52 -4.45
C ILE A 7 -0.12 5.66 -4.03
N ALA A 8 0.06 6.17 -2.82
CA ALA A 8 -0.80 7.18 -2.22
C ALA A 8 0.01 8.32 -1.58
N ASP A 9 -0.66 9.42 -1.24
CA ASP A 9 -0.11 10.57 -0.50
C ASP A 9 -0.16 10.40 1.04
N ARG A 10 -0.87 9.38 1.50
CA ARG A 10 -0.90 8.89 2.88
C ARG A 10 -0.89 7.36 2.90
N SER A 11 -0.67 6.76 4.07
CA SER A 11 -0.83 5.31 4.22
C SER A 11 -2.30 4.92 4.06
N TRP A 12 -2.56 3.85 3.30
CA TRP A 12 -3.86 3.17 3.18
C TRP A 12 -3.80 1.73 3.73
N ALA A 13 -2.81 1.44 4.57
CA ALA A 13 -2.56 0.09 5.07
C ALA A 13 -3.71 -0.46 5.93
N GLY A 14 -4.47 0.40 6.62
CA GLY A 14 -5.63 -0.01 7.40
C GLY A 14 -6.80 -0.38 6.48
N GLU A 15 -7.06 0.48 5.50
CA GLU A 15 -8.11 0.32 4.50
C GLU A 15 -7.85 -0.91 3.61
N ALA A 16 -6.60 -1.15 3.21
CA ALA A 16 -6.21 -2.34 2.46
C ALA A 16 -6.51 -3.63 3.25
N ARG A 17 -6.16 -3.67 4.55
CA ARG A 17 -6.47 -4.82 5.42
C ARG A 17 -7.98 -4.99 5.60
N ALA A 18 -8.72 -3.90 5.81
CA ALA A 18 -10.18 -3.94 5.91
C ALA A 18 -10.84 -4.46 4.63
N ALA A 19 -10.23 -4.21 3.47
CA ALA A 19 -10.66 -4.73 2.18
C ALA A 19 -10.19 -6.18 1.90
N GLY A 20 -9.57 -6.85 2.88
CA GLY A 20 -9.15 -8.25 2.77
C GLY A 20 -7.81 -8.48 2.07
N TRP A 21 -6.99 -7.44 1.91
CA TRP A 21 -5.63 -7.57 1.40
C TRP A 21 -4.63 -7.79 2.53
N GLU A 22 -3.65 -8.66 2.29
CA GLU A 22 -2.43 -8.71 3.10
C GLU A 22 -1.45 -7.65 2.59
N LEU A 23 -0.77 -6.98 3.53
CA LEU A 23 0.26 -6.00 3.23
C LEU A 23 1.62 -6.71 3.25
N GLU A 24 2.15 -7.01 2.07
CA GLU A 24 3.44 -7.67 1.91
C GLU A 24 4.59 -6.74 2.29
N SER A 25 4.54 -5.49 1.84
CA SER A 25 5.54 -4.47 2.18
C SER A 25 4.98 -3.05 2.03
N ALA A 26 5.61 -2.10 2.72
CA ALA A 26 5.33 -0.68 2.60
C ALA A 26 6.63 0.13 2.58
N PHE A 27 6.67 1.12 1.70
CA PHE A 27 7.79 2.04 1.53
C PHE A 27 7.28 3.47 1.53
N GLU A 28 8.08 4.38 2.04
CA GLU A 28 7.82 5.81 1.96
C GLU A 28 8.92 6.49 1.15
N ARG A 29 8.52 7.40 0.26
CA ARG A 29 9.47 8.21 -0.49
C ARG A 29 9.01 9.65 -0.57
N ARG A 30 9.78 10.55 0.02
CA ARG A 30 9.61 11.99 -0.17
C ARG A 30 9.90 12.33 -1.63
N VAL A 31 8.93 12.91 -2.33
CA VAL A 31 9.09 13.32 -3.73
C VAL A 31 9.29 14.82 -3.86
N HIS A 32 8.63 15.60 -3.00
CA HIS A 32 8.72 17.06 -2.94
C HIS A 32 8.81 17.52 -1.48
N ARG A 33 8.88 18.84 -1.26
CA ARG A 33 8.90 19.40 0.11
C ARG A 33 7.71 18.93 0.96
N SER A 34 6.50 18.94 0.41
CA SER A 34 5.25 18.66 1.14
C SER A 34 4.63 17.30 0.84
N LEU A 35 5.25 16.48 -0.03
CA LEU A 35 4.63 15.23 -0.50
C LEU A 35 5.56 14.04 -0.26
N THR A 36 5.07 13.10 0.53
CA THR A 36 5.60 11.75 0.68
C THR A 36 4.67 10.79 -0.04
N ARG A 37 5.24 9.90 -0.85
CA ARG A 37 4.52 8.80 -1.47
C ARG A 37 4.65 7.56 -0.62
N TYR A 38 3.51 6.97 -0.30
CA TYR A 38 3.37 5.67 0.35
C TYR A 38 3.17 4.64 -0.74
N VAL A 39 4.12 3.72 -0.89
CA VAL A 39 4.06 2.61 -1.83
C VAL A 39 3.80 1.35 -1.03
N MET A 40 2.68 0.67 -1.31
CA MET A 40 2.26 -0.53 -0.60
C MET A 40 2.12 -1.69 -1.59
N VAL A 41 2.77 -2.80 -1.30
CA VAL A 41 2.62 -4.05 -2.05
C VAL A 41 1.59 -4.91 -1.32
N LEU A 42 0.55 -5.31 -2.04
CA LEU A 42 -0.58 -6.06 -1.53
C LEU A 42 -0.62 -7.44 -2.16
N GLU A 43 -0.97 -8.43 -1.35
CA GLU A 43 -1.23 -9.79 -1.78
C GLU A 43 -2.62 -10.22 -1.30
N ARG A 44 -3.39 -10.88 -2.17
CA ARG A 44 -4.62 -11.53 -1.78
C ARG A 44 -4.27 -12.94 -1.38
N ARG A 45 -4.47 -13.28 -0.11
CA ARG A 45 -4.32 -14.66 0.35
C ARG A 45 -5.25 -15.54 -0.49
N SER A 46 -4.67 -16.48 -1.23
CA SER A 46 -5.47 -17.56 -1.80
C SER A 46 -6.02 -18.37 -0.62
N PRO A 47 -7.30 -18.80 -0.67
CA PRO A 47 -7.84 -19.72 0.32
C PRO A 47 -7.04 -21.02 0.37
#